data_AF-A0A8C1HHD2-F1
#
_entry.id   AF-A0A8C1HHD2-F1
#
_cell.length_a   1.000
_cell.length_b   1.000
_cell.length_c   1.000
_cell.angle_alpha   90.00
_cell.angle_beta   90.00
_cell.angle_gamma   90.00
#
_symmetry.space_group_name_H-M   'P 1'
#
loop_
_entity.id
_entity.type
_entity.pdbx_description
1 polymer ?
#
loop_
_entity_poly.entity_id
_entity_poly.type
_entity_poly.pdbx_seq_one_letter_code
_entity_poly.pdbx_strand_id
1 'polypeptide(L)'
;MTLSALNILSLGFLLANQICQPEPLLSLKKEDWDWIGRPIVNAVKEICEQSLRDSKDRVHWRKRMLCIVWSKILEVRNRDDIDIRWKEDPLFAVQNSLPDINHIVLFELVKSMSFSTIYVELLLCFQPAERCEELII
;
A
#
# COMPACT_ATOMS: atom_id res chain seq x y z
N MET A 1 1.13 -14.35 -2.04
CA MET A 1 0.70 -13.86 -0.71
C MET A 1 -0.11 -14.96 -0.07
N THR A 2 0.06 -15.25 1.23
CA THR A 2 -0.80 -16.23 1.91
C THR A 2 -2.19 -15.62 2.09
N LEU A 3 -3.22 -16.45 2.11
CA LEU A 3 -4.61 -16.00 2.34
C LEU A 3 -4.74 -15.22 3.66
N SER A 4 -3.97 -15.61 4.68
CA SER A 4 -3.91 -14.89 5.96
C SER A 4 -3.38 -13.46 5.83
N ALA A 5 -2.28 -13.26 5.11
CA ALA A 5 -1.66 -11.95 4.95
C ALA A 5 -2.54 -11.00 4.12
N LEU A 6 -3.24 -11.54 3.10
CA LEU A 6 -4.25 -10.80 2.34
C LEU A 6 -5.34 -10.28 3.28
N ASN A 7 -5.94 -11.17 4.07
CA ASN A 7 -7.06 -10.81 4.95
C ASN A 7 -6.66 -9.79 6.01
N ILE A 8 -5.46 -9.92 6.60
CA ILE A 8 -4.94 -8.96 7.58
C ILE A 8 -4.79 -7.58 6.94
N LEU A 9 -4.20 -7.53 5.73
CA LEU A 9 -4.01 -6.26 5.02
C LEU A 9 -5.36 -5.62 4.67
N SER A 10 -6.25 -6.36 4.02
CA SER A 10 -7.56 -5.83 3.60
C SER A 10 -8.37 -5.35 4.79
N LEU A 11 -8.35 -6.08 5.90
CA LEU A 11 -9.03 -5.67 7.13
C LEU A 11 -8.48 -4.36 7.70
N GLY A 12 -7.15 -4.19 7.73
CA GLY A 12 -6.53 -2.95 8.19
C GLY A 12 -6.98 -1.73 7.39
N PHE A 13 -7.02 -1.84 6.06
CA PHE A 13 -7.48 -0.76 5.19
C PHE A 13 -9.00 -0.51 5.29
N LEU A 14 -9.81 -1.56 5.39
CA LEU A 14 -11.26 -1.42 5.55
C LEU A 14 -11.62 -0.73 6.88
N LEU A 15 -10.93 -1.08 7.97
CA LEU A 15 -11.10 -0.40 9.26
C LEU A 15 -10.70 1.07 9.20
N ALA A 16 -9.58 1.39 8.55
CA ALA A 16 -9.18 2.78 8.34
C ALA A 16 -10.20 3.56 7.50
N ASN A 17 -10.75 2.95 6.44
CA ASN A 17 -11.80 3.56 5.62
C ASN A 17 -13.12 3.75 6.37
N GLN A 18 -13.45 2.85 7.31
CA GLN A 18 -14.60 2.99 8.19
C GLN A 18 -14.41 4.13 9.19
N ILE A 19 -13.21 4.31 9.75
CA ILE A 19 -12.90 5.43 10.66
C ILE A 19 -12.90 6.77 9.91
N CYS A 20 -12.49 6.77 8.63
CA CYS A 20 -12.44 7.96 7.79
C CYS A 20 -13.83 8.52 7.41
N GLN A 21 -14.91 7.77 7.65
CA GLN A 21 -16.27 8.19 7.26
C GLN A 21 -16.66 9.53 7.90
N PRO A 22 -17.41 10.39 7.17
CA PRO A 22 -18.12 10.11 5.91
C PRO A 22 -17.25 10.17 4.65
N GLU A 23 -16.05 10.73 4.70
CA GLU A 23 -15.16 10.79 3.56
C GLU A 23 -14.51 9.43 3.24
N PRO A 24 -14.19 9.14 1.96
CA PRO A 24 -13.44 7.94 1.62
C PRO A 24 -11.97 8.10 2.02
N LEU A 25 -11.29 6.98 2.27
CA LEU A 25 -9.85 6.95 2.56
C LEU A 25 -9.00 7.57 1.42
N LEU A 26 -9.54 7.62 0.20
CA LEU A 26 -8.98 8.36 -0.95
C LEU A 26 -8.80 9.86 -0.68
N SER A 27 -9.63 10.46 0.18
CA SER A 27 -9.61 11.88 0.52
C SER A 27 -8.78 12.20 1.76
N LEU A 28 -8.06 11.21 2.31
CA LEU A 28 -7.29 11.35 3.54
C LEU A 28 -6.28 12.50 3.45
N LYS A 29 -6.27 13.36 4.47
CA LYS A 29 -5.25 14.40 4.63
C LYS A 29 -4.18 13.92 5.61
N LYS A 30 -2.99 14.52 5.47
CA LYS A 30 -1.83 14.22 6.31
C LYS A 30 -2.10 14.42 7.80
N GLU A 31 -2.86 15.45 8.14
CA GLU A 31 -3.20 15.82 9.52
C GLU A 31 -4.02 14.73 10.24
N ASP A 32 -4.78 13.94 9.48
CA ASP A 32 -5.70 12.94 10.02
C ASP A 32 -5.02 11.56 10.21
N TRP A 33 -3.77 11.40 9.75
CA TRP A 33 -3.06 10.12 9.73
C TRP A 33 -2.91 9.51 11.13
N ASP A 34 -2.63 10.32 12.15
CA ASP A 34 -2.31 9.84 13.50
C ASP A 34 -3.47 9.04 14.13
N TRP A 35 -4.71 9.29 13.70
CA TRP A 35 -5.90 8.56 14.15
C TRP A 35 -6.41 7.54 13.11
N ILE A 36 -6.39 7.84 11.79
CA ILE A 36 -6.90 6.93 10.74
C ILE A 36 -5.89 5.84 10.37
N GLY A 37 -4.58 6.13 10.39
CA GLY A 37 -3.54 5.26 9.84
C GLY A 37 -3.19 4.04 10.71
N ARG A 38 -3.57 4.04 11.99
CA ARG A 38 -3.19 2.99 12.96
C ARG A 38 -3.58 1.57 12.51
N PRO A 39 -4.80 1.30 12.02
CA PRO A 39 -5.17 -0.04 11.56
C PRO A 39 -4.31 -0.52 10.38
N ILE A 40 -3.93 0.38 9.48
CA ILE A 40 -3.05 0.08 8.33
C ILE A 40 -1.65 -0.26 8.83
N VAL A 41 -1.07 0.59 9.68
CA VAL A 41 0.27 0.37 10.25
C VAL A 41 0.33 -0.95 11.02
N ASN A 42 -0.68 -1.25 11.83
CA ASN A 42 -0.75 -2.49 12.59
C ASN A 42 -0.82 -3.71 11.68
N ALA A 43 -1.66 -3.68 10.64
CA ALA A 43 -1.77 -4.77 9.68
C ALA A 43 -0.44 -5.03 8.94
N VAL A 44 0.21 -3.97 8.45
CA VAL A 44 1.49 -4.08 7.74
C VAL A 44 2.59 -4.58 8.68
N LYS A 45 2.61 -4.08 9.92
CA LYS A 45 3.53 -4.54 10.96
C LYS A 45 3.34 -6.01 11.26
N GLU A 46 2.09 -6.45 11.47
CA GLU A 46 1.75 -7.84 11.73
C GLU A 46 2.23 -8.76 10.60
N ILE A 47 1.98 -8.42 9.34
CA ILE A 47 2.42 -9.21 8.18
C ILE A 47 3.95 -9.27 8.10
N CYS A 48 4.63 -8.14 8.29
CA CYS A 48 6.10 -8.08 8.24
C CYS A 48 6.77 -8.76 9.43
N GLU A 49 6.09 -8.82 10.57
CA GLU A 49 6.59 -9.47 11.78
C GLU A 49 6.30 -10.96 11.75
N GLN A 50 5.09 -11.42 11.40
CA GLN A 50 4.74 -12.85 11.34
C GLN A 50 5.66 -13.69 10.44
N SER A 51 6.40 -13.07 9.51
CA SER A 51 7.44 -13.73 8.72
C SER A 51 8.75 -13.96 9.49
N LEU A 52 8.72 -14.09 10.84
CA LEU A 52 9.89 -14.16 11.74
C LEU A 52 10.93 -15.25 11.39
N ARG A 53 10.61 -16.20 10.50
CA ARG A 53 11.44 -17.38 10.23
C ARG A 53 12.74 -17.06 9.49
N ASP A 54 12.82 -15.98 8.70
CA ASP A 54 14.06 -15.51 8.08
C ASP A 54 14.08 -13.97 7.93
N SER A 55 15.24 -13.35 8.16
CA SER A 55 15.53 -11.95 7.86
C SER A 55 15.27 -11.57 6.39
N LYS A 56 15.54 -12.49 5.45
CA LYS A 56 15.27 -12.29 4.00
C LYS A 56 13.78 -12.20 3.72
N ASP A 57 12.98 -13.02 4.40
CA ASP A 57 11.53 -13.01 4.28
C ASP A 57 10.95 -11.67 4.76
N ARG A 58 11.48 -11.10 5.86
CA ARG A 58 11.02 -9.79 6.34
C ARG A 58 11.24 -8.68 5.31
N VAL A 59 12.43 -8.59 4.73
CA VAL A 59 12.72 -7.56 3.70
C VAL A 59 11.84 -7.78 2.46
N HIS A 60 11.64 -9.03 2.05
CA HIS A 60 10.74 -9.37 0.96
C HIS A 60 9.31 -8.89 1.24
N TRP A 61 8.77 -9.16 2.43
CA TRP A 61 7.43 -8.73 2.81
C TRP A 61 7.30 -7.21 2.88
N ARG A 62 8.29 -6.49 3.38
CA ARG A 62 8.30 -5.01 3.39
C ARG A 62 8.23 -4.43 1.97
N LYS A 63 9.09 -4.93 1.06
CA LYS A 63 9.06 -4.56 -0.37
C LYS A 63 7.71 -4.85 -0.99
N ARG A 64 7.18 -6.05 -0.74
CA ARG A 64 5.90 -6.50 -1.26
C ARG A 64 4.74 -5.64 -0.78
N MET A 65 4.69 -5.28 0.51
CA MET A 65 3.66 -4.39 1.07
C MET A 65 3.69 -3.03 0.39
N LEU A 66 4.87 -2.46 0.20
CA LEU A 66 5.00 -1.17 -0.45
C LEU A 66 4.57 -1.22 -1.92
N CYS A 67 4.96 -2.27 -2.65
CA CYS A 67 4.49 -2.50 -4.02
C CYS A 67 2.96 -2.60 -4.10
N ILE A 68 2.30 -3.34 -3.20
CA ILE A 68 0.84 -3.47 -3.21
C ILE A 68 0.16 -2.11 -3.02
N VAL A 69 0.57 -1.35 -2.00
CA VAL A 69 -0.03 -0.04 -1.68
C VAL A 69 0.22 0.93 -2.83
N TRP A 70 1.43 0.96 -3.37
CA TRP A 70 1.79 1.86 -4.45
C TRP A 70 1.07 1.50 -5.76
N SER A 71 1.03 0.23 -6.13
CA SER A 71 0.29 -0.24 -7.30
C SER A 71 -1.21 0.03 -7.17
N LYS A 72 -1.80 0.00 -5.97
CA LYS A 72 -3.20 0.40 -5.75
C LYS A 72 -3.43 1.88 -6.10
N ILE A 73 -2.46 2.75 -5.82
CA ILE A 73 -2.56 4.17 -6.16
C ILE A 73 -2.38 4.38 -7.68
N LEU A 74 -1.46 3.64 -8.30
CA LEU A 74 -1.23 3.71 -9.75
C LEU A 74 -2.42 3.16 -10.55
N GLU A 75 -3.09 2.11 -10.07
CA GLU A 75 -4.35 1.60 -10.64
C GLU A 75 -5.40 2.72 -10.75
N VAL A 76 -5.61 3.48 -9.68
CA VAL A 76 -6.64 4.53 -9.66
C VAL A 76 -6.35 5.61 -10.71
N ARG A 77 -5.07 5.81 -11.06
CA ARG A 77 -4.63 6.74 -12.11
C ARG A 77 -4.79 6.18 -13.52
N ASN A 78 -4.33 4.95 -13.74
CA ASN A 78 -4.31 4.30 -15.04
C ASN A 78 -5.51 3.36 -15.16
N ARG A 79 -6.71 3.92 -15.28
CA ARG A 79 -7.98 3.18 -15.35
C ARG A 79 -8.07 2.32 -16.64
N ASP A 80 -7.27 1.26 -16.70
CA ASP A 80 -7.26 0.30 -17.79
C ASP A 80 -8.45 -0.66 -17.67
N ASP A 81 -8.76 -1.36 -18.76
CA ASP A 81 -9.87 -2.29 -18.85
C ASP A 81 -9.75 -3.41 -17.79
N ILE A 82 -10.82 -3.60 -17.01
CA ILE A 82 -10.93 -4.61 -15.96
C ILE A 82 -10.70 -6.00 -16.56
N ASP A 83 -11.19 -6.27 -17.77
CA ASP A 83 -11.12 -7.58 -18.44
C ASP A 83 -9.68 -7.99 -18.82
N ILE A 84 -8.80 -7.00 -18.97
CA ILE A 84 -7.37 -7.23 -19.22
C ILE A 84 -6.63 -7.38 -17.89
N ARG A 85 -6.93 -6.49 -16.93
CA ARG A 85 -6.24 -6.43 -15.65
C ARG A 85 -6.43 -7.68 -14.78
N TRP A 86 -7.63 -8.28 -14.72
CA TRP A 86 -7.82 -9.48 -13.89
C TRP A 86 -6.98 -10.66 -14.37
N LYS A 87 -6.66 -10.69 -15.66
CA LYS A 87 -5.88 -11.76 -16.30
C LYS A 87 -4.38 -11.51 -16.20
N GLU A 88 -3.95 -10.26 -16.28
CA GLU A 88 -2.53 -9.89 -16.44
C GLU A 88 -1.88 -9.36 -15.15
N ASP A 89 -2.64 -8.78 -14.23
CA ASP A 89 -2.10 -8.18 -13.01
C ASP A 89 -2.04 -9.22 -11.86
N PRO A 90 -0.85 -9.66 -11.42
CA PRO A 90 -0.70 -10.60 -10.32
C PRO A 90 -1.14 -10.02 -8.95
N LEU A 91 -1.40 -8.71 -8.88
CA LEU A 91 -1.90 -8.00 -7.70
C LEU A 91 -3.41 -7.71 -7.78
N PHE A 92 -4.09 -8.06 -8.88
CA PHE A 92 -5.50 -7.72 -9.08
C PHE A 92 -6.39 -8.09 -7.89
N ALA A 93 -6.30 -9.33 -7.41
CA ALA A 93 -7.15 -9.80 -6.31
C ALA A 93 -6.90 -9.03 -5.00
N VAL A 94 -5.65 -8.64 -4.70
CA VAL A 94 -5.35 -7.86 -3.50
C VAL A 94 -5.78 -6.41 -3.67
N GLN A 95 -5.53 -5.78 -4.82
CA GLN A 95 -5.91 -4.39 -5.06
C GLN A 95 -7.42 -4.18 -4.98
N ASN A 96 -8.21 -5.09 -5.56
CA ASN A 96 -9.68 -5.03 -5.52
C ASN A 96 -10.26 -5.31 -4.13
N SER A 97 -9.47 -5.89 -3.22
CA SER A 97 -9.89 -6.07 -1.83
C SER A 97 -9.67 -4.83 -0.95
N LEU A 98 -8.94 -3.84 -1.46
CA LEU A 98 -8.59 -2.62 -0.75
C LEU A 98 -9.51 -1.47 -1.19
N PRO A 99 -9.93 -0.58 -0.26
CA PRO A 99 -10.53 0.69 -0.63
C PRO A 99 -9.54 1.53 -1.47
N ASP A 100 -10.08 2.48 -2.23
CA ASP A 100 -9.24 3.45 -2.95
C ASP A 100 -8.52 4.37 -1.96
N ILE A 101 -7.26 4.67 -2.28
CA ILE A 101 -6.34 5.41 -1.42
C ILE A 101 -5.53 6.42 -2.24
N ASN A 102 -4.96 7.41 -1.54
CA ASN A 102 -4.09 8.41 -2.15
C ASN A 102 -2.63 8.25 -1.70
N HIS A 103 -1.77 9.14 -2.21
CA HIS A 103 -0.34 9.17 -1.89
C HIS A 103 -0.02 9.48 -0.43
N ILE A 104 -0.90 10.17 0.29
CA ILE A 104 -0.69 10.44 1.72
C ILE A 104 -0.61 9.13 2.50
N VAL A 105 -1.46 8.15 2.17
CA VAL A 105 -1.42 6.81 2.77
C VAL A 105 -0.06 6.14 2.53
N LEU A 106 0.47 6.22 1.31
CA LEU A 106 1.78 5.64 0.96
C LEU A 106 2.91 6.32 1.76
N PHE A 107 2.97 7.66 1.74
CA PHE A 107 4.03 8.41 2.39
C PHE A 107 4.03 8.24 3.92
N GLU A 108 2.86 8.36 4.54
CA GLU A 108 2.77 8.22 6.00
C GLU A 108 2.98 6.75 6.44
N LEU A 109 2.62 5.77 5.61
CA LEU A 109 2.99 4.37 5.85
C LEU A 109 4.52 4.16 5.77
N VAL A 110 5.18 4.72 4.76
CA VAL A 110 6.65 4.65 4.61
C VAL A 110 7.34 5.23 5.84
N LYS A 111 6.86 6.37 6.32
CA LYS A 111 7.36 7.03 7.53
C LYS A 111 7.12 6.19 8.78
N SER A 112 5.89 5.72 8.99
CA SER A 112 5.49 4.95 10.17
C SER A 112 6.23 3.61 10.29
N MET A 113 6.56 3.00 9.14
CA MET A 113 7.22 1.70 9.07
C MET A 113 8.75 1.78 8.88
N SER A 114 9.31 2.99 8.77
CA SER A 114 10.73 3.21 8.43
C SER A 114 11.15 2.52 7.13
N PHE A 115 10.31 2.59 6.09
CA PHE A 115 10.56 1.98 4.78
C PHE A 115 11.26 2.91 3.78
N SER A 116 11.86 4.02 4.23
CA SER A 116 12.45 5.03 3.35
C SER A 116 13.47 4.47 2.37
N THR A 117 14.39 3.61 2.81
CA THR A 117 15.37 2.96 1.92
C THR A 117 14.69 2.10 0.86
N ILE A 118 13.68 1.32 1.26
CA ILE A 118 12.92 0.46 0.34
C ILE A 118 12.13 1.30 -0.67
N TYR A 119 11.54 2.40 -0.22
CA TYR A 119 10.82 3.34 -1.08
C TYR A 119 11.74 3.94 -2.14
N VAL A 120 12.94 4.38 -1.75
CA VAL A 120 13.94 4.89 -2.69
C VAL A 120 14.40 3.81 -3.66
N GLU A 121 14.68 2.58 -3.19
CA GLU A 121 15.04 1.46 -4.07
C GLU A 121 13.97 1.18 -5.12
N LEU A 122 12.69 1.22 -4.73
CA LEU A 122 11.56 1.02 -5.64
C LEU A 122 11.36 2.21 -6.59
N LEU A 123 11.53 3.45 -6.12
CA LEU A 123 11.53 4.65 -6.98
C LEU A 123 12.58 4.51 -8.09
N LEU A 124 13.78 4.01 -7.77
CA LEU A 124 14.86 3.84 -8.74
C LEU A 124 14.56 2.81 -9.84
N CYS A 125 13.52 1.99 -9.69
CA CYS A 125 13.07 1.07 -10.75
C CYS A 125 12.26 1.77 -11.86
N PHE A 126 11.75 2.98 -11.63
CA PHE A 126 10.97 3.75 -12.61
C PHE A 126 11.87 4.50 -13.60
N GLN A 127 11.33 4.78 -14.80
CA GLN A 127 12.02 5.64 -15.75
C GLN A 127 12.16 7.07 -15.17
N PRO A 128 13.20 7.84 -15.57
CA PRO A 128 13.41 9.19 -15.04
C PRO A 128 12.19 10.12 -15.12
N ALA A 129 11.38 10.02 -16.17
CA ALA A 129 10.17 10.82 -16.34
C ALA A 129 9.09 10.48 -15.30
N GLU A 130 8.86 9.18 -15.05
CA GLU A 130 7.89 8.67 -14.08
C GLU A 130 8.33 8.94 -12.64
N ARG A 131 9.65 8.91 -12.38
CA ARG A 131 10.22 9.26 -11.07
C ARG A 131 9.91 10.69 -10.63
N CYS A 132 9.92 11.64 -11.57
CA CYS A 132 9.64 13.03 -11.26
C CYS A 132 8.18 13.23 -10.82
N GLU A 133 7.23 12.53 -11.43
CA GLU A 133 5.82 12.62 -11.07
C GLU A 133 5.55 12.09 -9.65
N GLU A 134 6.22 11.01 -9.26
CA GLU A 134 6.08 10.41 -7.93
C GLU A 134 6.74 11.23 -6.81
N LEU A 135 7.68 12.12 -7.14
CA LEU A 135 8.37 12.99 -6.18
C LEU A 135 7.70 14.36 -5.97
N ILE A 136 6.73 14.74 -6.82
CA ILE A 136 6.08 16.06 -6.80
C ILE A 136 4.77 16.07 -5.98
N ILE A 137 4.31 14.91 -5.50
CA ILE A 137 3.04 14.74 -4.79
C ILE A 137 3.15 15.06 -3.30
#